data_AF-A0A511MW98-F1
#
_entry.id   AF-A0A511MW98-F1
#
_cell.length_a   1.000
_cell.length_b   1.000
_cell.length_c   1.000
_cell.angle_alpha   90.00
_cell.angle_beta   90.00
_cell.angle_gamma   90.00
#
_symmetry.space_group_name_H-M   'P 1'
#
loop_
_entity.id
_entity.type
_entity.pdbx_description
1 polymer ?
#
loop_
_entity_poly.entity_id
_entity_poly.type
_entity_poly.pdbx_seq_one_letter_code
_entity_poly.pdbx_strand_id
1 'polypeptide(L)'
;MKHLQNPALFEEAYTAIRTAERLLAEARFYTSTAPALAQKLLGSARDELRQVLSYAREEHQDTARIEKAILEIEHMGGLRTTLA
;
A
#
# COMPACT_ATOMS: atom_id res chain seq x y z
N MET A 1 -1.42 -28.89 -6.27
CA MET A 1 0.02 -28.67 -6.00
C MET A 1 0.10 -27.61 -4.91
N LYS A 2 0.83 -27.85 -3.80
CA LYS A 2 1.06 -26.80 -2.79
C LYS A 2 2.01 -25.78 -3.42
N HIS A 3 1.52 -24.57 -3.72
CA HIS A 3 2.39 -23.45 -4.01
C HIS A 3 3.29 -23.26 -2.79
N LEU A 4 4.58 -23.55 -2.95
CA LEU A 4 5.60 -23.20 -1.97
C LEU A 4 5.74 -21.69 -2.04
N GLN A 5 5.04 -20.98 -1.16
CA GLN A 5 5.21 -19.55 -0.98
C GLN A 5 6.70 -19.25 -0.83
N ASN A 6 7.21 -18.31 -1.60
CA ASN A 6 8.60 -17.88 -1.45
C ASN A 6 8.75 -17.11 -0.12
N PRO A 7 9.47 -17.63 0.88
CA PRO A 7 9.51 -17.04 2.22
C PRO A 7 10.10 -15.63 2.23
N ALA A 8 11.01 -15.31 1.30
CA ALA A 8 11.56 -13.96 1.18
C ALA A 8 10.52 -12.95 0.70
N LEU A 9 9.74 -13.31 -0.34
CA LEU A 9 8.69 -12.45 -0.87
C LEU A 9 7.55 -12.25 0.14
N PHE A 10 7.25 -13.27 0.94
CA PHE A 10 6.28 -13.16 2.03
C PHE A 10 6.73 -12.14 3.09
N GLU A 11 7.97 -12.22 3.58
CA GLU A 11 8.51 -11.28 4.59
C GLU A 11 8.57 -9.85 4.06
N GLU A 12 8.92 -9.67 2.79
CA GLU A 12 8.90 -8.36 2.12
C GLU A 12 7.46 -7.79 2.05
N ALA A 13 6.50 -8.59 1.59
CA ALA A 13 5.10 -8.16 1.52
C ALA A 13 4.53 -7.86 2.91
N TYR A 14 4.87 -8.65 3.92
CA TYR A 14 4.47 -8.40 5.31
C TYR A 14 5.05 -7.08 5.83
N THR A 15 6.34 -6.82 5.59
CA THR A 15 7.01 -5.58 5.98
C THR A 15 6.38 -4.37 5.26
N ALA A 16 6.06 -4.51 3.98
CA ALA A 16 5.40 -3.46 3.20
C ALA A 16 4.00 -3.14 3.74
N ILE A 17 3.19 -4.14 4.13
CA ILE A 17 1.88 -3.91 4.78
C ILE A 17 2.05 -3.10 6.06
N ARG A 18 2.96 -3.51 6.95
CA ARG A 18 3.19 -2.82 8.24
C ARG A 18 3.69 -1.39 8.03
N THR A 19 4.51 -1.18 7.02
CA THR A 19 5.03 0.14 6.66
C THR A 19 3.91 1.03 6.12
N ALA A 20 3.08 0.52 5.21
CA ALA A 20 1.91 1.23 4.69
C ALA A 20 0.94 1.63 5.81
N GLU A 21 0.63 0.72 6.74
CA GLU A 21 -0.24 1.00 7.89
C GLU A 21 0.29 2.16 8.74
N ARG A 22 1.60 2.15 9.05
CA ARG A 22 2.25 3.22 9.83
C ARG A 22 2.19 4.56 9.09
N LEU A 23 2.56 4.58 7.81
CA LEU A 23 2.56 5.78 6.98
C LEU A 23 1.15 6.37 6.85
N LEU A 24 0.12 5.52 6.74
CA LEU A 24 -1.28 5.96 6.70
C LEU A 24 -1.72 6.60 8.02
N ALA A 25 -1.35 6.01 9.15
CA ALA A 25 -1.66 6.57 10.46
C ALA A 25 -1.00 7.96 10.65
N GLU A 26 0.28 8.07 10.27
CA GLU A 26 1.00 9.35 10.31
C GLU A 26 0.41 10.38 9.34
N ALA A 27 0.07 9.98 8.11
CA ALA A 27 -0.53 10.86 7.13
C ALA A 27 -1.84 11.47 7.64
N ARG A 28 -2.71 10.65 8.26
CA ARG A 28 -3.99 11.08 8.86
C ARG A 28 -3.80 12.10 9.97
N PHE A 29 -2.71 12.01 10.73
CA PHE A 29 -2.39 12.99 11.76
C PHE A 29 -1.98 14.35 11.16
N TYR A 30 -1.24 14.33 10.05
CA TYR A 30 -0.70 15.53 9.42
C TYR A 30 -1.62 16.21 8.41
N THR A 31 -2.81 15.66 8.09
CA THR A 31 -3.70 16.18 7.04
C THR A 31 -4.05 17.66 7.22
N SER A 32 -4.25 18.10 8.46
CA SER A 32 -4.67 19.48 8.76
C SER A 32 -3.51 20.42 9.11
N THR A 33 -2.39 19.88 9.59
CA THR A 33 -1.26 20.66 10.12
C THR A 33 -0.10 20.77 9.14
N ALA A 34 0.12 19.74 8.32
CA ALA A 34 1.17 19.71 7.30
C ALA A 34 0.70 18.92 6.06
N PRO A 35 -0.20 19.48 5.24
CA PRO A 35 -0.82 18.76 4.12
C PRO A 35 0.20 18.21 3.10
N ALA A 36 1.29 18.95 2.84
CA ALA A 36 2.35 18.49 1.95
C ALA A 36 3.12 17.28 2.51
N LEU A 37 3.29 17.20 3.84
CA LEU A 37 3.88 16.03 4.48
C LEU A 37 2.90 14.84 4.43
N ALA A 38 1.62 15.08 4.74
CA ALA A 38 0.58 14.06 4.63
C ALA A 38 0.52 13.47 3.21
N GLN A 39 0.59 14.31 2.17
CA GLN A 39 0.61 13.85 0.79
C GLN A 39 1.83 12.99 0.45
N LYS A 40 3.02 13.35 0.95
CA LYS A 40 4.24 12.53 0.79
C LYS A 40 4.08 11.17 1.48
N LEU A 41 3.57 11.15 2.71
CA LEU A 41 3.33 9.92 3.47
C LEU A 41 2.30 9.01 2.77
N LEU A 42 1.21 9.59 2.23
CA LEU A 42 0.23 8.86 1.42
C LEU A 42 0.87 8.29 0.15
N GLY A 43 1.72 9.06 -0.53
CA GLY A 43 2.49 8.59 -1.69
C GLY A 43 3.35 7.37 -1.35
N SER A 44 4.11 7.43 -0.26
CA SER A 44 4.92 6.30 0.21
C SER A 44 4.06 5.09 0.61
N ALA A 45 2.95 5.29 1.33
CA ALA A 45 2.05 4.19 1.71
C ALA A 45 1.45 3.48 0.48
N ARG A 46 1.13 4.24 -0.58
CA ARG A 46 0.67 3.68 -1.85
C ARG A 46 1.73 2.80 -2.50
N ASP A 47 2.98 3.25 -2.50
CA ASP A 47 4.07 2.52 -3.16
C ASP A 47 4.37 1.20 -2.42
N GLU A 48 4.30 1.19 -1.08
CA GLU A 48 4.36 -0.04 -0.28
C GLU A 48 3.21 -1.00 -0.62
N LEU A 49 1.96 -0.52 -0.69
CA LEU A 49 0.82 -1.37 -1.04
C LEU A 49 0.90 -1.92 -2.48
N ARG A 50 1.59 -1.24 -3.40
CA ARG A 50 1.84 -1.80 -4.74
C ARG A 50 2.81 -2.97 -4.70
N GLN A 51 3.80 -2.96 -3.81
CA GLN A 51 4.67 -4.11 -3.63
C GLN A 51 3.86 -5.30 -3.12
N VAL A 52 2.98 -5.08 -2.14
CA VAL A 52 2.04 -6.10 -1.63
C VAL A 52 1.12 -6.60 -2.76
N LEU A 53 0.64 -5.69 -3.61
CA LEU A 53 -0.20 -6.06 -4.76
C LEU A 53 0.55 -6.93 -5.77
N SER A 54 1.83 -6.64 -6.06
CA SER A 54 2.66 -7.47 -6.95
C SER A 54 2.78 -8.88 -6.40
N TYR A 55 3.14 -9.00 -5.12
CA TYR A 55 3.24 -10.29 -4.44
C TYR A 55 1.92 -11.07 -4.47
N ALA A 56 0.80 -10.42 -4.12
CA ALA A 56 -0.51 -11.06 -4.13
C ALA A 56 -0.91 -11.56 -5.53
N ARG A 57 -0.56 -10.81 -6.60
CA ARG A 57 -0.79 -11.24 -7.99
C ARG A 57 0.08 -12.43 -8.38
N GLU A 58 1.35 -12.41 -8.02
CA GLU A 58 2.30 -13.51 -8.28
C GLU A 58 1.90 -14.81 -7.57
N GLU A 59 1.36 -14.70 -6.36
CA GLU A 59 0.88 -15.83 -5.56
C GLU A 59 -0.60 -16.19 -5.80
N HIS A 60 -1.23 -15.59 -6.83
CA HIS A 60 -2.64 -15.80 -7.19
C HIS A 60 -3.63 -15.61 -6.03
N GLN A 61 -3.37 -14.65 -5.16
CA GLN A 61 -4.23 -14.26 -4.04
C GLN A 61 -5.27 -13.22 -4.47
N ASP A 62 -6.34 -13.06 -3.68
CA ASP A 62 -7.34 -12.03 -3.89
C ASP A 62 -6.75 -10.63 -3.62
N THR A 63 -6.76 -9.78 -4.65
CA THR A 63 -6.17 -8.44 -4.63
C THR A 63 -7.17 -7.32 -4.33
N ALA A 64 -8.47 -7.60 -4.29
CA ALA A 64 -9.51 -6.57 -4.28
C ALA A 64 -9.39 -5.60 -3.09
N ARG A 65 -8.98 -6.11 -1.91
CA ARG A 65 -8.79 -5.29 -0.71
C ARG A 65 -7.57 -4.37 -0.82
N ILE A 66 -6.49 -4.85 -1.44
CA ILE A 66 -5.26 -4.07 -1.64
C ILE A 66 -5.50 -2.97 -2.68
N GLU A 67 -6.16 -3.33 -3.78
CA GLU A 67 -6.51 -2.38 -4.85
C GLU A 67 -7.44 -1.27 -4.33
N LYS A 68 -8.44 -1.64 -3.53
CA LYS A 68 -9.32 -0.66 -2.87
C LYS A 68 -8.52 0.28 -1.95
N ALA A 69 -7.60 -0.25 -1.15
CA ALA A 69 -6.77 0.57 -0.26
C ALA A 69 -5.89 1.55 -1.05
N ILE A 70 -5.31 1.13 -2.17
CA ILE A 70 -4.54 2.02 -3.07
C ILE A 70 -5.42 3.15 -3.60
N LEU A 71 -6.63 2.84 -4.09
CA LEU A 71 -7.57 3.85 -4.60
C LEU A 71 -7.99 4.86 -3.52
N GLU A 72 -8.24 4.39 -2.29
CA GLU A 72 -8.56 5.28 -1.16
C GLU A 72 -7.41 6.24 -0.84
N ILE A 73 -6.17 5.75 -0.86
CA ILE A 73 -4.97 6.59 -0.65
C ILE A 73 -4.82 7.62 -1.76
N GLU A 74 -5.03 7.21 -3.00
CA GLU A 74 -4.96 8.11 -4.15
C GLU A 74 -6.01 9.21 -4.06
N HIS A 75 -7.24 8.86 -3.68
CA HIS A 75 -8.31 9.82 -3.45
C HIS A 75 -7.98 10.79 -2.29
N MET A 76 -7.54 10.27 -1.15
CA MET A 76 -7.18 11.07 0.02
C MET A 76 -6.04 12.07 -0.26
N GLY A 77 -5.05 11.64 -1.04
CA GLY A 77 -3.87 12.45 -1.35
C GLY A 77 -4.00 13.34 -2.59
N GLY A 78 -5.16 13.30 -3.28
CA GLY A 78 -5.31 13.93 -4.60
C GLY A 78 -4.28 13.44 -5.61
N LEU A 79 -3.87 12.18 -5.50
CA LEU A 79 -2.85 11.57 -6.35
C LEU A 79 -3.51 11.08 -7.65
N ARG A 80 -2.71 11.02 -8.72
CA ARG A 80 -3.13 10.38 -9.96
C ARG A 80 -3.46 8.91 -9.70
N THR A 81 -4.65 8.49 -10.15
CA THR A 81 -5.05 7.08 -10.13
C THR A 81 -4.13 6.23 -11.00
N THR A 82 -3.67 5.11 -10.45
CA THR A 82 -2.67 4.26 -11.12
C THR A 82 -3.10 2.82 -11.32
N LEU A 83 -4.21 2.43 -10.71
CA LEU A 83 -4.89 1.17 -11.02
C LEU A 83 -5.84 1.45 -12.19
N ALA A 84 -5.65 0.73 -13.29
CA ALA A 84 -6.43 0.82 -14.52
C ALA A 84 -7.56 -0.21 -14.51
#